data_AF-A0A2A6HIZ6-F1
#
_entry.id   AF-A0A2A6HIZ6-F1
#
_cell.length_a   1.000
_cell.length_b   1.000
_cell.length_c   1.000
_cell.angle_alpha   90.00
_cell.angle_beta   90.00
_cell.angle_gamma   90.00
#
_symmetry.space_group_name_H-M   'P 1'
#
loop_
_entity.id
_entity.type
_entity.pdbx_description
1 polymer ?
#
loop_
_entity_poly.entity_id
_entity_poly.type
_entity_poly.pdbx_seq_one_letter_code
_entity_poly.pdbx_strand_id
1 'polypeptide(L)'
;MRTGIRWLLRIVLLLVFLAACGTFIPRPLIAPVEASSVAATHRILLLSGAIHTDIAIPLDEKTRATFSFLDNPDFPLGHPNAEWLIVGWGGRAFYLETPTWAELKPLPVLRALTIDRSVLHVDLAGHITEPQPAVAAFDVSDDQLARLINFISDSFVRDAGEIAPIPNAGYGEIDRFFEAKGYFNALVGCNTWTAAALRSAGLRTGLWNPLPQSLRLSLSVYN
;
A
#
# COMPACT_ATOMS: atom_id res chain seq x y z
N MET A 1 42.65 6.07 10.52
CA MET A 1 41.91 5.59 9.33
C MET A 1 41.32 4.18 9.51
N ARG A 2 42.10 3.16 9.90
CA ARG A 2 41.61 1.76 10.07
C ARG A 2 40.49 1.58 11.10
N THR A 3 40.46 2.37 12.18
CA THR A 3 39.42 2.28 13.23
C THR A 3 38.07 2.81 12.76
N GLY A 4 38.05 3.92 12.00
CA GLY A 4 36.81 4.50 11.46
C GLY A 4 36.11 3.59 10.46
N ILE A 5 36.88 2.94 9.58
CA ILE A 5 36.35 1.95 8.63
C ILE A 5 35.72 0.76 9.36
N ARG A 6 36.35 0.27 10.44
CA ARG A 6 35.79 -0.83 11.25
C ARG A 6 34.47 -0.46 11.92
N TRP A 7 34.34 0.76 12.43
CA TRP A 7 33.08 1.25 13.00
C TRP A 7 31.98 1.40 11.95
N LEU A 8 32.31 1.97 10.79
CA LEU A 8 31.38 2.09 9.66
C LEU A 8 30.86 0.70 9.24
N LEU A 9 31.76 -0.28 9.06
CA LEU A 9 31.37 -1.64 8.70
C LEU A 9 30.45 -2.29 9.75
N ARG A 10 30.73 -2.10 11.05
CA ARG A 10 29.87 -2.61 12.13
C ARG A 10 28.47 -2.00 12.09
N ILE A 11 28.38 -0.69 11.84
CA ILE A 11 27.09 0.01 11.72
C ILE A 11 26.32 -0.52 10.51
N VAL A 12 26.98 -0.65 9.35
CA VAL A 12 26.35 -1.20 8.14
C VAL A 12 25.85 -2.62 8.38
N LEU A 13 26.67 -3.49 8.97
CA LEU A 13 26.27 -4.87 9.29
C LEU A 13 25.07 -4.91 10.26
N LEU A 14 25.06 -4.05 11.27
CA LEU A 14 23.94 -3.94 12.19
C LEU A 14 22.65 -3.49 11.48
N LEU A 15 22.73 -2.47 10.62
CA LEU A 15 21.57 -1.99 9.85
C LEU A 15 21.03 -3.06 8.91
N VAL A 16 21.91 -3.79 8.23
CA VAL A 16 21.53 -4.93 7.37
C VAL A 16 20.87 -6.03 8.19
N PHE A 17 21.43 -6.37 9.36
CA PHE A 17 20.85 -7.35 10.25
C PHE A 17 19.45 -6.95 10.73
N LEU A 18 19.26 -5.68 11.14
CA LEU A 18 17.97 -5.17 11.57
C LEU A 18 16.94 -5.15 10.43
N ALA A 19 17.34 -4.77 9.20
CA ALA A 19 16.47 -4.83 8.03
C ALA A 19 16.08 -6.27 7.68
N ALA A 20 17.01 -7.22 7.81
CA ALA A 20 16.73 -8.64 7.64
C ALA A 20 15.75 -9.16 8.70
N CYS A 21 15.97 -8.84 9.98
CA CYS A 21 15.00 -9.15 11.04
C CYS A 21 13.62 -8.52 10.77
N GLY A 22 13.58 -7.27 10.30
CA GLY A 22 12.34 -6.60 9.91
C GLY A 22 11.59 -7.35 8.80
N THR A 23 12.33 -7.90 7.82
CA THR A 23 11.76 -8.61 6.68
C THR A 23 11.35 -10.06 7.04
N PHE A 24 12.17 -10.76 7.82
CA PHE A 24 12.07 -12.21 8.05
C PHE A 24 11.54 -12.61 9.43
N ILE A 25 11.17 -11.67 10.29
CA ILE A 25 10.38 -11.98 11.49
C ILE A 25 8.91 -11.71 11.15
N PRO A 26 8.02 -12.73 11.17
CA PRO A 26 6.65 -12.54 10.71
C PRO A 26 5.79 -11.76 11.70
N ARG A 27 4.82 -11.04 11.16
CA ARG A 27 3.74 -10.35 11.86
C ARG A 27 2.40 -10.76 11.23
N PRO A 28 1.49 -11.42 11.98
CA PRO A 28 1.66 -11.89 13.35
C PRO A 28 2.68 -13.05 13.47
N LEU A 29 3.31 -13.19 14.65
CA LEU A 29 4.28 -14.25 14.94
C LEU A 29 3.62 -15.64 14.93
N ILE A 30 2.43 -15.73 15.53
CA ILE A 30 1.59 -16.92 15.52
C ILE A 30 0.39 -16.59 14.63
N ALA A 31 0.28 -17.28 13.52
CA ALA A 31 -0.92 -17.21 12.69
C ALA A 31 -1.99 -18.13 13.30
N PRO A 32 -3.23 -17.67 13.47
CA PRO A 32 -4.34 -18.58 13.71
C PRO A 32 -4.35 -19.61 12.58
N VAL A 33 -4.48 -20.89 12.92
CA VAL A 33 -4.85 -21.89 11.92
C VAL A 33 -6.31 -21.57 11.57
N GLU A 34 -6.53 -20.73 10.56
CA GLU A 34 -7.84 -20.66 9.94
C GLU A 34 -8.10 -22.06 9.38
N ALA A 35 -9.09 -22.76 9.94
CA ALA A 35 -9.56 -24.00 9.35
C ALA A 35 -9.91 -23.67 7.89
N SER A 36 -9.21 -24.30 6.93
CA SER A 36 -9.34 -24.07 5.48
C SER A 36 -10.72 -24.44 4.90
N SER A 37 -11.79 -24.34 5.69
CA SER A 37 -13.16 -24.64 5.28
C SER A 37 -13.89 -23.45 4.66
N VAL A 38 -13.35 -22.22 4.73
CA VAL A 38 -13.87 -21.09 3.96
C VAL A 38 -13.10 -21.05 2.65
N ALA A 39 -13.76 -21.35 1.54
CA ALA A 39 -13.14 -21.27 0.21
C ALA A 39 -12.64 -19.84 -0.01
N ALA A 40 -11.38 -19.68 -0.42
CA ALA A 40 -10.92 -18.40 -0.95
C ALA A 40 -11.70 -18.11 -2.23
N THR A 41 -12.35 -16.96 -2.26
CA THR A 41 -13.36 -16.57 -3.27
C THR A 41 -12.96 -15.33 -4.03
N HIS A 42 -12.07 -14.51 -3.47
CA HIS A 42 -11.70 -13.22 -4.02
C HIS A 42 -10.19 -13.14 -4.26
N ARG A 43 -9.82 -12.62 -5.42
CA ARG A 43 -8.43 -12.34 -5.76
C ARG A 43 -8.12 -10.88 -5.47
N ILE A 44 -7.07 -10.61 -4.72
CA ILE A 44 -6.51 -9.25 -4.50
C ILE A 44 -5.09 -9.19 -5.06
N LEU A 45 -4.65 -8.01 -5.47
CA LEU A 45 -3.33 -7.82 -6.07
C LEU A 45 -2.51 -6.81 -5.26
N LEU A 46 -1.24 -7.12 -5.05
CA LEU A 46 -0.20 -6.17 -4.70
C LEU A 46 0.45 -5.68 -6.00
N LEU A 47 0.34 -4.38 -6.25
CA LEU A 47 1.03 -3.70 -7.35
C LEU A 47 2.32 -3.10 -6.80
N SER A 48 3.46 -3.44 -7.38
CA SER A 48 4.78 -2.98 -6.92
C SER A 48 5.47 -2.13 -7.98
N GLY A 49 5.56 -0.84 -7.71
CA GLY A 49 6.46 0.07 -8.43
C GLY A 49 7.90 -0.04 -7.91
N ALA A 50 8.78 0.85 -8.39
CA ALA A 50 10.19 0.83 -8.00
C ALA A 50 10.45 1.27 -6.53
N ILE A 51 9.57 2.08 -5.93
CA ILE A 51 9.69 2.60 -4.56
C ILE A 51 8.37 2.56 -3.77
N HIS A 52 7.28 2.20 -4.44
CA HIS A 52 5.93 2.32 -3.91
C HIS A 52 5.12 1.04 -4.18
N THR A 53 4.12 0.78 -3.34
CA THR A 53 3.19 -0.33 -3.50
C THR A 53 1.75 0.10 -3.31
N ASP A 54 0.87 -0.38 -4.19
CA ASP A 54 -0.58 -0.22 -4.13
C ASP A 54 -1.25 -1.57 -3.97
N ILE A 55 -2.53 -1.55 -3.57
CA ILE A 55 -3.37 -2.74 -3.50
C ILE A 55 -4.50 -2.57 -4.51
N ALA A 56 -4.70 -3.57 -5.36
CA ALA A 56 -5.90 -3.67 -6.18
C ALA A 56 -6.87 -4.65 -5.50
N ILE A 57 -8.09 -4.18 -5.22
CA ILE A 57 -9.19 -5.01 -4.71
C ILE A 57 -10.27 -5.13 -5.79
N PRO A 58 -10.97 -6.28 -5.87
CA PRO A 58 -11.98 -6.50 -6.89
C PRO A 58 -13.15 -5.54 -6.71
N LEU A 59 -13.62 -4.94 -7.80
CA LEU A 59 -14.67 -3.92 -7.80
C LEU A 59 -16.06 -4.57 -7.88
N ASP A 60 -16.32 -5.51 -6.98
CA ASP A 60 -17.60 -6.21 -6.84
C ASP A 60 -18.71 -5.31 -6.26
N GLU A 61 -19.94 -5.84 -6.17
CA GLU A 61 -21.10 -5.09 -5.67
C GLU A 61 -20.86 -4.50 -4.26
N LYS A 62 -20.24 -5.26 -3.36
CA LYS A 62 -19.97 -4.85 -1.98
C LYS A 62 -18.91 -3.74 -1.93
N THR A 63 -17.85 -3.88 -2.73
CA THR A 63 -16.78 -2.88 -2.85
C THR A 63 -17.33 -1.59 -3.43
N ARG A 64 -18.13 -1.65 -4.51
CA ARG A 64 -18.82 -0.49 -5.08
C ARG A 64 -19.72 0.20 -4.07
N ALA A 65 -20.53 -0.55 -3.32
CA ALA A 65 -21.42 0.02 -2.32
C ALA A 65 -20.62 0.74 -1.22
N THR A 66 -19.54 0.13 -0.74
CA THR A 66 -18.68 0.68 0.33
C THR A 66 -17.98 1.97 -0.10
N PHE A 67 -17.51 2.01 -1.35
CA PHE A 67 -16.78 3.14 -1.92
C PHE A 67 -17.66 4.03 -2.81
N SER A 68 -18.98 3.96 -2.68
CA SER A 68 -19.94 4.74 -3.47
C SER A 68 -19.73 6.26 -3.39
N PHE A 69 -19.12 6.75 -2.30
CA PHE A 69 -18.73 8.15 -2.15
C PHE A 69 -17.64 8.60 -3.13
N LEU A 70 -16.91 7.67 -3.76
CA LEU A 70 -15.94 7.97 -4.81
C LEU A 70 -16.61 8.22 -6.15
N ASP A 71 -17.80 7.66 -6.38
CA ASP A 71 -18.43 7.63 -7.70
C ASP A 71 -18.90 9.02 -8.13
N ASN A 72 -18.35 9.50 -9.24
CA ASN A 72 -18.71 10.78 -9.84
C ASN A 72 -18.33 10.77 -11.35
N PRO A 73 -18.74 11.77 -12.14
CA PRO A 73 -18.43 11.79 -13.59
C PRO A 73 -16.94 11.70 -13.94
N ASP A 74 -16.10 12.16 -13.02
CA ASP A 74 -14.65 12.25 -13.10
C ASP A 74 -13.95 10.99 -12.51
N PHE A 75 -14.71 10.11 -11.84
CA PHE A 75 -14.26 8.83 -11.29
C PHE A 75 -15.41 7.81 -11.38
N PRO A 76 -15.64 7.22 -12.58
CA PRO A 76 -16.84 6.43 -12.85
C PRO A 76 -16.70 5.01 -12.28
N LEU A 77 -16.93 4.87 -10.97
CA LEU A 77 -16.82 3.62 -10.22
C LEU A 77 -17.77 2.55 -10.79
N GLY A 78 -18.92 2.97 -11.33
CA GLY A 78 -19.90 2.07 -11.97
C GLY A 78 -19.57 1.63 -13.40
N HIS A 79 -18.44 2.05 -13.99
CA HIS A 79 -18.12 1.75 -15.39
C HIS A 79 -18.03 0.22 -15.63
N PRO A 80 -18.62 -0.33 -16.72
CA PRO A 80 -18.68 -1.77 -16.94
C PRO A 80 -17.31 -2.44 -17.10
N ASN A 81 -16.31 -1.69 -17.54
CA ASN A 81 -14.93 -2.18 -17.67
C ASN A 81 -14.07 -1.92 -16.42
N ALA A 82 -14.62 -1.35 -15.34
CA ALA A 82 -13.88 -1.18 -14.09
C ALA A 82 -13.95 -2.49 -13.28
N GLU A 83 -12.82 -3.18 -13.19
CA GLU A 83 -12.69 -4.47 -12.51
C GLU A 83 -11.98 -4.35 -11.16
N TRP A 84 -11.13 -3.33 -10.99
CA TRP A 84 -10.27 -3.16 -9.81
C TRP A 84 -10.33 -1.75 -9.26
N LEU A 85 -10.38 -1.64 -7.93
CA LEU A 85 -10.11 -0.41 -7.21
C LEU A 85 -8.66 -0.47 -6.73
N ILE A 86 -7.82 0.42 -7.24
CA ILE A 86 -6.42 0.53 -6.85
C ILE A 86 -6.34 1.57 -5.74
N VAL A 87 -5.70 1.21 -4.63
CA VAL A 87 -5.51 2.11 -3.49
C VAL A 87 -4.07 2.07 -2.97
N GLY A 88 -3.48 3.25 -2.89
CA GLY A 88 -2.19 3.53 -2.27
C GLY A 88 -2.32 4.49 -1.10
N TRP A 89 -1.30 4.52 -0.24
CA TRP A 89 -1.16 5.49 0.85
C TRP A 89 0.27 6.00 0.88
N GLY A 90 0.48 7.28 1.15
CA GLY A 90 1.83 7.83 1.16
C GLY A 90 1.87 9.30 1.55
N GLY A 91 3.06 9.88 1.53
CA GLY A 91 3.29 11.26 1.96
C GLY A 91 2.63 12.24 1.01
N ARG A 92 1.91 13.22 1.55
CA ARG A 92 1.24 14.25 0.77
C ARG A 92 2.22 15.03 -0.09
N ALA A 93 3.33 15.49 0.48
CA ALA A 93 4.37 16.19 -0.26
C ALA A 93 5.05 15.27 -1.27
N PHE A 94 5.29 14.00 -0.90
CA PHE A 94 5.91 13.05 -1.79
C PHE A 94 5.07 12.80 -3.05
N TYR A 95 3.78 12.49 -2.88
CA TYR A 95 2.88 12.18 -3.99
C TYR A 95 2.47 13.41 -4.81
N LEU A 96 2.18 14.53 -4.17
CA LEU A 96 1.68 15.72 -4.86
C LEU A 96 2.81 16.57 -5.48
N GLU A 97 4.02 16.55 -4.91
CA GLU A 97 5.15 17.36 -5.42
C GLU A 97 6.11 16.56 -6.32
N THR A 98 5.94 15.23 -6.44
CA THR A 98 6.83 14.36 -7.25
C THR A 98 6.04 13.49 -8.25
N PRO A 99 5.38 14.09 -9.25
CA PRO A 99 4.48 13.36 -10.16
C PRO A 99 5.20 12.43 -11.14
N THR A 100 6.48 12.64 -11.42
CA THR A 100 7.27 11.70 -12.24
C THR A 100 8.62 11.37 -11.60
N TRP A 101 9.10 10.15 -11.85
CA TRP A 101 10.38 9.64 -11.37
C TRP A 101 11.60 10.49 -11.76
N ALA A 102 11.51 11.22 -12.88
CA ALA A 102 12.56 12.12 -13.34
C ALA A 102 12.71 13.37 -12.45
N GLU A 103 11.72 13.65 -11.59
CA GLU A 103 11.64 14.84 -10.76
C GLU A 103 11.93 14.57 -9.28
N LEU A 104 12.40 13.36 -8.94
CA LEU A 104 12.95 13.03 -7.62
C LEU A 104 14.18 13.92 -7.33
N LYS A 105 13.91 15.14 -6.88
CA LYS A 105 14.93 16.04 -6.36
C LYS A 105 15.40 15.48 -5.01
N PRO A 106 16.66 15.71 -4.61
CA PRO A 106 17.17 15.31 -3.30
C PRO A 106 16.36 15.87 -2.11
N LEU A 107 15.63 16.97 -2.33
CA LEU A 107 14.92 17.71 -1.29
C LEU A 107 13.59 17.05 -0.84
N PRO A 108 12.69 16.57 -1.73
CA PRO A 108 11.59 15.66 -1.37
C PRO A 108 12.03 14.41 -0.60
N VAL A 109 13.17 13.82 -0.94
CA VAL A 109 13.74 12.66 -0.20
C VAL A 109 14.13 13.06 1.23
N LEU A 110 14.71 14.26 1.42
CA LEU A 110 15.02 14.82 2.73
C LEU A 110 13.77 15.17 3.55
N ARG A 111 12.70 15.66 2.91
CA ARG A 111 11.40 15.89 3.59
C ARG A 111 10.66 14.60 3.89
N ALA A 112 10.80 13.57 3.07
CA ALA A 112 10.29 12.23 3.38
C ALA A 112 11.00 11.64 4.61
N LEU A 113 12.23 12.05 4.94
CA LEU A 113 12.87 11.73 6.22
C LEU A 113 12.31 12.53 7.41
N THR A 114 11.46 13.54 7.16
CA THR A 114 10.70 14.28 8.17
C THR A 114 9.25 13.80 8.23
N ILE A 115 8.49 14.26 9.23
CA ILE A 115 7.07 13.90 9.40
C ILE A 115 6.23 14.70 8.42
N ASP A 116 5.47 14.02 7.56
CA ASP A 116 4.52 14.60 6.61
C ASP A 116 3.09 14.11 6.91
N ARG A 117 2.09 14.83 6.38
CA ARG A 117 0.72 14.31 6.28
C ARG A 117 0.67 13.20 5.23
N SER A 118 -0.37 12.39 5.30
CA SER A 118 -0.58 11.33 4.31
C SER A 118 -1.79 11.59 3.43
N VAL A 119 -1.73 11.01 2.24
CA VAL A 119 -2.81 10.96 1.27
C VAL A 119 -3.05 9.53 0.82
N LEU A 120 -4.28 9.25 0.42
CA LEU A 120 -4.65 8.06 -0.32
C LEU A 120 -4.60 8.39 -1.80
N HIS A 121 -3.94 7.53 -2.55
CA HIS A 121 -3.99 7.49 -4.00
C HIS A 121 -5.07 6.48 -4.39
N VAL A 122 -5.99 6.86 -5.27
CA VAL A 122 -7.14 6.03 -5.64
C VAL A 122 -7.30 6.08 -7.16
N ASP A 123 -7.37 4.91 -7.78
CA ASP A 123 -7.47 4.75 -9.23
C ASP A 123 -8.37 3.55 -9.59
N LEU A 124 -8.83 3.49 -10.84
CA LEU A 124 -9.59 2.36 -11.38
C LEU A 124 -8.80 1.67 -12.48
N ALA A 125 -8.84 0.35 -12.47
CA ALA A 125 -8.33 -0.44 -13.59
C ALA A 125 -9.40 -1.41 -14.12
N GLY A 126 -9.36 -1.64 -15.42
CA GLY A 126 -10.00 -2.82 -16.02
C GLY A 126 -9.14 -4.05 -15.83
N HIS A 127 -9.33 -5.06 -16.69
CA HIS A 127 -8.62 -6.31 -16.57
C HIS A 127 -7.09 -6.16 -16.44
N ILE A 128 -6.51 -6.77 -15.40
CA ILE A 128 -5.07 -6.86 -15.18
C ILE A 128 -4.63 -8.27 -15.54
N THR A 129 -3.90 -8.42 -16.64
CA THR A 129 -3.35 -9.72 -17.06
C THR A 129 -2.32 -10.24 -16.05
N GLU A 130 -2.38 -11.52 -15.69
CA GLU A 130 -1.41 -12.17 -14.79
C GLU A 130 -0.79 -13.42 -15.44
N PRO A 131 0.47 -13.79 -15.12
CA PRO A 131 1.36 -13.16 -14.14
C PRO A 131 2.14 -11.97 -14.73
N GLN A 132 2.48 -11.00 -13.87
CA GLN A 132 3.39 -9.91 -14.21
C GLN A 132 4.48 -9.75 -13.14
N PRO A 133 5.72 -9.38 -13.50
CA PRO A 133 6.80 -9.20 -12.52
C PRO A 133 6.50 -8.19 -11.41
N ALA A 134 5.73 -7.15 -11.71
CA ALA A 134 5.34 -6.10 -10.77
C ALA A 134 4.08 -6.42 -9.96
N VAL A 135 3.40 -7.53 -10.26
CA VAL A 135 2.13 -7.92 -9.62
C VAL A 135 2.35 -9.18 -8.80
N ALA A 136 1.86 -9.18 -7.56
CA ALA A 136 1.72 -10.40 -6.76
C ALA A 136 0.25 -10.54 -6.37
N ALA A 137 -0.27 -11.75 -6.41
CA ALA A 137 -1.69 -11.99 -6.22
C ALA A 137 -1.93 -12.95 -5.07
N PHE A 138 -3.01 -12.70 -4.35
CA PHE A 138 -3.40 -13.44 -3.16
C PHE A 138 -4.89 -13.73 -3.23
N ASP A 139 -5.25 -14.98 -3.00
CA ASP A 139 -6.64 -15.37 -2.88
C ASP A 139 -7.06 -15.29 -1.40
N VAL A 140 -8.15 -14.58 -1.15
CA VAL A 140 -8.66 -14.28 0.19
C VAL A 140 -10.13 -14.69 0.31
N SER A 141 -10.57 -15.01 1.51
CA SER A 141 -11.98 -15.28 1.82
C SER A 141 -12.81 -13.99 1.88
N ASP A 142 -14.14 -14.12 1.87
CA ASP A 142 -15.08 -13.00 2.02
C ASP A 142 -14.79 -12.15 3.27
N ASP A 143 -14.48 -12.81 4.41
CA ASP A 143 -14.17 -12.14 5.67
C ASP A 143 -12.83 -11.41 5.62
N GLN A 144 -11.83 -12.00 4.97
CA GLN A 144 -10.52 -11.39 4.77
C GLN A 144 -10.62 -10.15 3.87
N LEU A 145 -11.36 -10.25 2.75
CA LEU A 145 -11.63 -9.10 1.87
C LEU A 145 -12.41 -8.02 2.62
N ALA A 146 -13.43 -8.37 3.41
CA ALA A 146 -14.19 -7.41 4.20
C ALA A 146 -13.31 -6.62 5.18
N ARG A 147 -12.37 -7.29 5.86
CA ARG A 147 -11.40 -6.62 6.74
C ARG A 147 -10.45 -5.70 5.99
N LEU A 148 -10.04 -6.07 4.78
CA LEU A 148 -9.22 -5.22 3.91
C LEU A 148 -9.99 -3.97 3.47
N ILE A 149 -11.22 -4.15 2.97
CA ILE A 149 -12.10 -3.05 2.56
C ILE A 149 -12.33 -2.08 3.73
N ASN A 150 -12.62 -2.60 4.93
CA ASN A 150 -12.81 -1.78 6.11
C ASN A 150 -11.53 -1.00 6.48
N PHE A 151 -10.37 -1.65 6.45
CA PHE A 151 -9.09 -0.98 6.70
C PHE A 151 -8.82 0.17 5.71
N ILE A 152 -9.10 -0.06 4.42
CA ILE A 152 -8.94 0.94 3.36
C ILE A 152 -9.94 2.09 3.57
N SER A 153 -11.23 1.79 3.78
CA SER A 153 -12.27 2.78 4.05
C SER A 153 -11.95 3.63 5.29
N ASP A 154 -11.46 3.01 6.35
CA ASP A 154 -11.04 3.67 7.57
C ASP A 154 -9.79 4.53 7.39
N SER A 155 -9.02 4.36 6.32
CA SER A 155 -7.83 5.16 6.04
C SER A 155 -8.17 6.57 5.52
N PHE A 156 -9.39 6.80 5.02
CA PHE A 156 -9.82 8.13 4.56
C PHE A 156 -10.04 9.09 5.73
N VAL A 157 -9.67 10.35 5.55
CA VAL A 157 -10.08 11.44 6.43
C VAL A 157 -11.46 11.93 6.00
N ARG A 158 -12.33 12.11 7.00
CA ARG A 158 -13.63 12.78 6.84
C ARG A 158 -13.50 14.19 7.37
N ASP A 159 -13.75 15.19 6.54
CA ASP A 159 -13.86 16.59 6.94
C ASP A 159 -15.33 16.98 6.96
N ALA A 160 -15.81 17.50 8.09
CA ALA A 160 -17.23 17.78 8.33
C ALA A 160 -18.21 16.63 7.97
N GLY A 161 -17.74 15.38 8.01
CA GLY A 161 -18.52 14.19 7.66
C GLY A 161 -18.38 13.73 6.20
N GLU A 162 -17.73 14.52 5.36
CA GLU A 162 -17.55 14.25 3.93
C GLU A 162 -16.12 13.78 3.62
N ILE A 163 -15.98 12.93 2.60
CA ILE A 163 -14.70 12.55 2.02
C ILE A 163 -14.61 13.27 0.69
N ALA A 164 -13.71 14.25 0.58
CA ALA A 164 -13.52 15.04 -0.63
C ALA A 164 -12.16 14.76 -1.28
N PRO A 165 -12.09 14.68 -2.62
CA PRO A 165 -10.83 14.57 -3.31
C PRO A 165 -10.03 15.88 -3.16
N ILE A 166 -8.70 15.76 -3.14
CA ILE A 166 -7.78 16.88 -3.17
C ILE A 166 -7.88 17.51 -4.57
N PRO A 167 -8.26 18.79 -4.70
CA PRO A 167 -8.42 19.43 -6.01
C PRO A 167 -7.11 19.51 -6.79
N ASN A 168 -7.19 19.33 -8.11
CA ASN A 168 -6.04 19.41 -9.03
C ASN A 168 -4.90 18.44 -8.69
N ALA A 169 -5.21 17.30 -8.06
CA ALA A 169 -4.27 16.24 -7.76
C ALA A 169 -4.68 14.95 -8.48
N GLY A 170 -3.73 14.33 -9.18
CA GLY A 170 -3.91 13.06 -9.88
C GLY A 170 -2.89 12.88 -11.00
N TYR A 171 -2.54 11.63 -11.31
CA TYR A 171 -1.61 11.30 -12.40
C TYR A 171 -2.29 11.08 -13.77
N GLY A 172 -3.60 10.86 -13.78
CA GLY A 172 -4.38 10.55 -14.97
C GLY A 172 -5.83 11.02 -14.84
N GLU A 173 -6.63 10.73 -15.86
CA GLU A 173 -8.01 11.22 -15.97
C GLU A 173 -8.90 10.75 -14.80
N ILE A 174 -8.70 9.52 -14.35
CA ILE A 174 -9.47 8.86 -13.29
C ILE A 174 -8.66 8.64 -12.01
N ASP A 175 -7.50 9.29 -11.90
CA ASP A 175 -6.62 9.20 -10.74
C ASP A 175 -6.97 10.29 -9.73
N ARG A 176 -7.27 9.92 -8.48
CA ARG A 176 -7.70 10.88 -7.44
C ARG A 176 -6.89 10.69 -6.17
N PHE A 177 -6.59 11.82 -5.52
CA PHE A 177 -6.01 11.83 -4.19
C PHE A 177 -7.00 12.27 -3.13
N PHE A 178 -6.90 11.70 -1.93
CA PHE A 178 -7.73 12.05 -0.77
C PHE A 178 -6.85 12.24 0.46
N GLU A 179 -7.26 13.09 1.40
CA GLU A 179 -6.55 13.19 2.69
C GLU A 179 -6.69 11.87 3.46
N ALA A 180 -5.60 11.41 4.06
CA ALA A 180 -5.52 10.12 4.73
C ALA A 180 -5.18 10.24 6.21
N LYS A 181 -5.62 9.26 7.00
CA LYS A 181 -5.25 9.17 8.41
C LYS A 181 -3.77 8.76 8.54
N GLY A 182 -3.15 9.27 9.58
CA GLY A 182 -1.77 8.95 9.95
C GLY A 182 -0.77 10.02 9.52
N TYR A 183 0.50 9.71 9.78
CA TYR A 183 1.63 10.55 9.41
C TYR A 183 2.63 9.73 8.63
N PHE A 184 3.17 10.31 7.59
CA PHE A 184 4.15 9.68 6.72
C PHE A 184 5.57 10.04 7.15
N ASN A 185 6.46 9.06 7.08
CA ASN A 185 7.90 9.27 6.96
C ASN A 185 8.50 8.10 6.17
N ALA A 186 9.74 8.22 5.70
CA ALA A 186 10.38 7.24 4.82
C ALA A 186 10.54 5.85 5.45
N LEU A 187 10.56 5.75 6.79
CA LEU A 187 10.62 4.47 7.51
C LEU A 187 9.22 3.92 7.83
N VAL A 188 8.18 4.75 7.85
CA VAL A 188 6.77 4.40 8.05
C VAL A 188 5.97 4.96 6.88
N GLY A 189 6.30 4.44 5.69
CA GLY A 189 5.77 4.91 4.42
C GLY A 189 4.71 3.98 3.84
N CYS A 190 4.45 4.18 2.56
CA CYS A 190 3.53 3.38 1.74
C CYS A 190 3.64 1.87 1.94
N ASN A 191 4.84 1.33 1.78
CA ASN A 191 5.09 -0.11 1.88
C ASN A 191 4.71 -0.67 3.27
N THR A 192 4.85 0.14 4.33
CA THR A 192 4.45 -0.26 5.68
C THR A 192 2.93 -0.19 5.90
N TRP A 193 2.25 0.77 5.26
CA TRP A 193 0.79 0.85 5.23
C TRP A 193 0.21 -0.32 4.42
N THR A 194 0.76 -0.61 3.24
CA THR A 194 0.38 -1.77 2.42
C THR A 194 0.56 -3.07 3.20
N ALA A 195 1.68 -3.24 3.90
CA ALA A 195 1.88 -4.39 4.78
C ALA A 195 0.83 -4.45 5.91
N ALA A 196 0.39 -3.31 6.45
CA ALA A 196 -0.66 -3.27 7.47
C ALA A 196 -2.04 -3.64 6.92
N ALA A 197 -2.39 -3.15 5.73
CA ALA A 197 -3.61 -3.51 5.01
C ALA A 197 -3.66 -5.01 4.69
N LEU A 198 -2.58 -5.57 4.11
CA LEU A 198 -2.53 -7.01 3.84
C LEU A 198 -2.63 -7.85 5.12
N ARG A 199 -2.04 -7.39 6.23
CA ARG A 199 -2.22 -8.05 7.54
C ARG A 199 -3.65 -7.95 8.08
N SER A 200 -4.39 -6.87 7.82
CA SER A 200 -5.81 -6.81 8.20
C SER A 200 -6.63 -7.84 7.42
N ALA A 201 -6.23 -8.11 6.18
CA ALA A 201 -6.76 -9.19 5.34
C ALA A 201 -6.31 -10.59 5.77
N GLY A 202 -5.55 -10.75 6.86
CA GLY A 202 -5.08 -12.05 7.35
C GLY A 202 -3.79 -12.57 6.71
N LEU A 203 -3.22 -11.86 5.73
CA LEU A 203 -1.91 -12.21 5.16
C LEU A 203 -0.80 -11.92 6.17
N ARG A 204 0.34 -12.58 5.98
CA ARG A 204 1.52 -12.41 6.83
C ARG A 204 2.59 -11.63 6.10
N THR A 205 3.19 -10.66 6.80
CA THR A 205 4.38 -9.94 6.33
C THR A 205 5.43 -9.91 7.42
N GLY A 206 6.59 -9.32 7.14
CA GLY A 206 7.62 -9.02 8.12
C GLY A 206 7.15 -7.96 9.10
N LEU A 207 7.88 -7.82 10.21
CA LEU A 207 7.71 -6.72 11.17
C LEU A 207 7.86 -5.34 10.53
N TRP A 208 8.77 -5.20 9.56
CA TRP A 208 9.10 -3.93 8.92
C TRP A 208 9.55 -4.11 7.46
N ASN A 209 8.79 -3.52 6.54
CA ASN A 209 9.02 -3.60 5.09
C ASN A 209 8.95 -2.19 4.47
N PRO A 210 10.02 -1.38 4.58
CA PRO A 210 10.02 0.01 4.10
C PRO A 210 10.18 0.13 2.58
N LEU A 211 10.57 -0.95 1.89
CA LEU A 211 10.81 -0.99 0.44
C LEU A 211 9.90 -2.02 -0.25
N PRO A 212 9.48 -1.80 -1.51
CA PRO A 212 8.67 -2.78 -2.24
C PRO A 212 9.31 -4.16 -2.30
N GLN A 213 10.63 -4.22 -2.55
CA GLN A 213 11.39 -5.46 -2.64
C GLN A 213 11.36 -6.24 -1.31
N SER A 214 11.47 -5.53 -0.18
CA SER A 214 11.40 -6.14 1.15
C SER A 214 10.00 -6.69 1.44
N LEU A 215 8.94 -5.97 1.04
CA LEU A 215 7.56 -6.42 1.24
C LEU A 215 7.24 -7.63 0.36
N ARG A 216 7.58 -7.58 -0.93
CA ARG A 216 7.40 -8.70 -1.86
C ARG A 216 8.11 -9.96 -1.39
N LEU A 217 9.38 -9.81 -1.00
CA LEU A 217 10.16 -10.93 -0.47
C LEU A 217 9.51 -11.52 0.77
N SER A 218 9.08 -10.67 1.70
CA SER A 218 8.38 -11.14 2.88
C SER A 218 7.08 -11.88 2.56
N LEU A 219 6.27 -11.36 1.64
CA LEU A 219 5.01 -11.99 1.28
C LEU A 219 5.24 -13.36 0.66
N SER A 220 6.23 -13.49 -0.24
CA SER A 220 6.59 -14.78 -0.87
C SER A 220 7.10 -15.84 0.10
N VAL A 221 7.54 -15.44 1.29
CA VAL A 221 8.04 -16.36 2.32
C VAL A 221 6.91 -16.91 3.19
N TYR A 222 5.81 -16.17 3.34
CA TYR A 222 4.77 -16.51 4.32
C TYR A 222 3.39 -16.84 3.77
N ASN A 223 3.12 -16.58 2.48
CA ASN A 223 1.83 -16.77 1.83
C ASN A 223 2.06 -17.41 0.46
#